data_AF-A0AAV4CEL4-F1
#
_entry.id   AF-A0AAV4CEL4-F1
#
_cell.length_a   1.000
_cell.length_b   1.000
_cell.length_c   1.000
_cell.angle_alpha   90.00
_cell.angle_beta   90.00
_cell.angle_gamma   90.00
#
_symmetry.space_group_name_H-M   'P 1'
#
loop_
_entity.id
_entity.type
_entity.pdbx_description
1 polymer ?
#
loop_
_entity_poly.entity_id
_entity_poly.type
_entity_poly.pdbx_seq_one_letter_code
_entity_poly.pdbx_strand_id
1 'polypeptide(L)'
;MNLKSERVEERIDAAKQLGALRSGDTMVFYALKDRLHNDPVDRVKYEAAKSLILVGCWEDEVVIHILKYLVMGNTEIRADLIQTLIHAKNVQYVDKSIPSVVELVKVLSHLCRNPDPEDLVAFNSAVCLGRLCVKDESAQVRLVRAMEESKDTHLKAK
;
A
#
# COMPACT_ATOMS: atom_id res chain seq x y z
N MET A 1 20.85 -8.97 -9.86
CA MET A 1 21.26 -7.95 -8.86
C MET A 1 21.00 -8.54 -7.47
N ASN A 2 21.92 -8.44 -6.52
CA ASN A 2 21.76 -9.07 -5.19
C ASN A 2 21.92 -8.02 -4.08
N LEU A 3 20.87 -7.80 -3.30
CA LEU A 3 20.83 -6.87 -2.16
C LEU A 3 21.49 -7.48 -0.91
N LYS A 4 22.79 -7.78 -1.00
CA LYS A 4 23.53 -8.57 0.00
C LYS A 4 24.48 -7.76 0.89
N SER A 5 24.31 -6.44 0.98
CA SER A 5 25.14 -5.64 1.89
C SER A 5 24.99 -6.14 3.32
N GLU A 6 26.09 -6.23 4.08
CA GLU A 6 26.05 -6.54 5.52
C GLU A 6 25.36 -5.41 6.31
N ARG A 7 25.40 -4.18 5.79
CA ARG A 7 24.81 -3.01 6.42
C ARG A 7 23.31 -2.98 6.18
N VAL A 8 22.56 -2.98 7.28
CA VAL A 8 21.09 -3.00 7.28
C VAL A 8 20.52 -1.80 6.53
N GLU A 9 21.02 -0.59 6.81
CA GLU A 9 20.53 0.65 6.18
C GLU A 9 20.74 0.64 4.66
N GLU A 10 21.87 0.12 4.16
CA GLU A 10 22.09 0.02 2.71
C GLU A 10 21.07 -0.91 2.04
N ARG A 11 20.64 -1.98 2.72
CA ARG A 11 19.60 -2.87 2.20
C ARG A 11 18.22 -2.22 2.22
N ILE A 12 17.90 -1.48 3.28
CA ILE A 12 16.64 -0.71 3.42
C ILE A 12 16.57 0.33 2.30
N ASP A 13 17.59 1.18 2.17
CA ASP A 13 17.63 2.24 1.18
C ASP A 13 17.59 1.68 -0.24
N ALA A 14 18.36 0.64 -0.53
CA ALA A 14 18.35 0.02 -1.84
C ALA A 14 16.98 -0.58 -2.20
N ALA A 15 16.31 -1.29 -1.28
CA ALA A 15 14.96 -1.80 -1.51
C ALA A 15 14.00 -0.65 -1.83
N LYS A 16 13.97 0.39 -0.98
CA LYS A 16 13.11 1.56 -1.14
C LYS A 16 13.33 2.28 -2.46
N GLN A 17 14.59 2.51 -2.86
CA GLN A 17 14.90 3.19 -4.12
C GLN A 17 14.53 2.33 -5.34
N LEU A 18 14.70 1.00 -5.27
CA LEU A 18 14.24 0.12 -6.35
C LEU A 18 12.72 0.21 -6.56
N GLY A 19 11.94 0.29 -5.48
CA GLY A 19 10.50 0.57 -5.56
C GLY A 19 10.19 1.94 -6.14
N ALA A 20 10.92 2.98 -5.73
CA ALA A 20 10.75 4.35 -6.19
C ALA A 20 11.06 4.54 -7.69
N LEU A 21 12.03 3.80 -8.23
CA LEU A 21 12.38 3.80 -9.65
C LEU A 21 11.26 3.22 -10.54
N ARG A 22 10.27 2.53 -9.97
CA ARG A 22 9.15 1.90 -10.69
C ARG A 22 9.61 0.95 -11.82
N SER A 23 10.81 0.39 -11.68
CA SER A 23 11.39 -0.51 -12.68
C SER A 23 10.66 -1.86 -12.65
N GLY A 24 10.13 -2.26 -13.80
CA GLY A 24 9.49 -3.56 -14.00
C GLY A 24 10.46 -4.67 -14.43
N ASP A 25 11.77 -4.49 -14.20
CA ASP A 25 12.78 -5.48 -14.54
C ASP A 25 12.64 -6.74 -13.66
N THR A 26 12.57 -7.91 -14.29
CA THR A 26 12.52 -9.22 -13.62
C THR A 26 13.60 -9.39 -12.55
N MET A 27 14.79 -8.85 -12.76
CA MET A 27 15.88 -8.90 -11.78
C MET A 27 15.60 -8.10 -10.52
N VAL A 28 14.82 -7.01 -10.62
CA VAL A 28 14.38 -6.21 -9.47
C VAL A 28 13.36 -6.99 -8.65
N PHE A 29 12.36 -7.61 -9.30
CA PHE A 29 11.41 -8.49 -8.61
C PHE A 29 12.12 -9.62 -7.86
N TYR A 30 13.06 -10.30 -8.52
CA TYR A 30 13.83 -11.38 -7.88
C TYR A 30 14.61 -10.89 -6.66
N ALA A 31 15.34 -9.77 -6.78
CA ALA A 31 16.13 -9.24 -5.68
C ALA A 31 15.27 -8.82 -4.48
N LEU A 32 14.12 -8.18 -4.73
CA LEU A 32 13.20 -7.77 -3.67
C LEU A 32 12.50 -8.97 -3.02
N LYS A 33 12.08 -9.99 -3.80
CA LYS A 33 11.51 -11.23 -3.25
C LYS A 33 12.51 -12.00 -2.40
N ASP A 34 13.77 -12.08 -2.84
CA ASP A 34 14.83 -12.68 -2.03
C ASP A 34 14.98 -11.97 -0.68
N ARG A 35 14.94 -10.63 -0.65
CA ARG A 35 14.96 -9.87 0.62
C ARG A 35 13.71 -10.10 1.46
N LEU A 36 12.54 -10.12 0.85
CA LEU A 36 11.27 -10.38 1.54
C LEU A 36 11.32 -11.70 2.30
N HIS A 37 11.82 -12.76 1.67
CA HIS A 37 11.83 -14.11 2.24
C HIS A 37 13.01 -14.36 3.18
N ASN A 38 14.21 -13.89 2.82
CA ASN A 38 15.45 -14.38 3.41
C ASN A 38 16.18 -13.35 4.28
N ASP A 39 15.80 -12.07 4.30
CA ASP A 39 16.51 -11.10 5.14
C ASP A 39 16.21 -11.35 6.63
N PRO A 40 17.20 -11.31 7.54
CA PRO A 40 16.93 -11.48 8.97
C PRO A 40 16.24 -10.26 9.61
N VAL A 41 16.22 -9.10 8.95
CA VAL A 41 15.70 -7.86 9.52
C VAL A 41 14.30 -7.54 8.98
N ASP A 42 13.32 -7.47 9.88
CA ASP A 42 11.91 -7.19 9.53
C ASP A 42 11.71 -5.86 8.80
N ARG A 43 12.52 -4.84 9.10
CA ARG A 43 12.47 -3.54 8.41
C ARG A 43 12.91 -3.64 6.95
N VAL A 44 13.82 -4.54 6.62
CA VAL A 44 14.22 -4.81 5.22
C VAL A 44 13.08 -5.52 4.50
N LYS A 45 12.44 -6.51 5.14
CA LYS A 45 11.26 -7.19 4.57
C LYS A 45 10.10 -6.23 4.31
N TYR A 46 9.88 -5.29 5.23
CA TYR A 46 8.88 -4.23 5.11
C TYR A 46 9.10 -3.39 3.84
N GLU A 47 10.30 -2.83 3.65
CA GLU A 47 10.60 -2.02 2.46
C GLU A 47 10.62 -2.85 1.17
N ALA A 48 11.03 -4.12 1.25
CA ALA A 48 10.96 -5.04 0.11
C ALA A 48 9.50 -5.29 -0.32
N ALA A 49 8.59 -5.57 0.63
CA ALA A 49 7.17 -5.78 0.36
C ALA A 49 6.53 -4.53 -0.26
N LYS A 50 6.78 -3.35 0.33
CA LYS A 50 6.32 -2.06 -0.22
C LYS A 50 6.81 -1.86 -1.64
N SER A 51 8.09 -2.06 -1.87
CA SER A 51 8.72 -1.83 -3.17
C SER A 51 8.17 -2.78 -4.24
N LEU A 52 7.92 -4.05 -3.88
CA LEU A 52 7.26 -5.03 -4.74
C LEU A 52 5.86 -4.54 -5.16
N ILE A 53 5.04 -4.07 -4.22
CA ILE A 53 3.73 -3.48 -4.52
C ILE A 53 3.85 -2.26 -5.43
N LEU A 54 4.80 -1.35 -5.16
CA LEU A 54 5.02 -0.15 -5.95
C LEU A 54 5.37 -0.45 -7.41
N VAL A 55 6.10 -1.54 -7.68
CA VAL A 55 6.43 -2.00 -9.05
C VAL A 55 5.35 -2.89 -9.67
N GLY A 56 4.27 -3.20 -8.94
CA GLY A 56 3.09 -3.91 -9.42
C GLY A 56 3.08 -5.42 -9.13
N CYS A 57 3.87 -5.89 -8.15
CA CYS A 57 3.83 -7.27 -7.67
C CYS A 57 2.70 -7.47 -6.67
N TRP A 58 1.54 -7.95 -7.12
CA TRP A 58 0.36 -8.21 -6.28
C TRP A 58 0.14 -9.69 -5.98
N GLU A 59 1.22 -10.45 -5.94
CA GLU A 59 1.17 -11.87 -5.61
C GLU A 59 0.77 -12.09 -4.15
N ASP A 60 0.10 -13.22 -3.89
CA ASP A 60 -0.50 -13.52 -2.58
C ASP A 60 0.51 -13.38 -1.43
N GLU A 61 1.71 -13.92 -1.58
CA GLU A 61 2.79 -13.84 -0.58
C GLU A 61 3.21 -12.41 -0.24
N VAL A 62 3.21 -11.51 -1.22
CA VAL A 62 3.60 -10.11 -1.04
C VAL A 62 2.50 -9.38 -0.29
N VAL A 63 1.24 -9.58 -0.70
CA VAL A 63 0.09 -8.95 -0.07
C VAL A 63 -0.12 -9.45 1.37
N ILE A 64 0.21 -10.71 1.67
CA ILE A 64 0.24 -11.24 3.05
C ILE A 64 1.19 -10.42 3.94
N HIS A 65 2.37 -10.03 3.43
CA HIS A 65 3.29 -9.19 4.20
C HIS A 65 2.71 -7.78 4.41
N ILE A 66 2.09 -7.20 3.39
CA ILE A 66 1.40 -5.90 3.52
C ILE A 66 0.31 -5.97 4.60
N LEU A 67 -0.52 -7.01 4.58
CA LEU A 67 -1.56 -7.24 5.58
C LEU A 67 -0.99 -7.36 7.00
N LYS A 68 0.10 -8.12 7.18
CA LYS A 68 0.79 -8.25 8.47
C LYS A 68 1.10 -6.87 9.05
N TYR A 69 1.71 -5.99 8.25
CA TYR A 69 2.10 -4.65 8.71
C TYR A 69 0.92 -3.67 8.81
N LEU A 70 -0.13 -3.80 7.99
CA LEU A 70 -1.36 -3.01 8.15
C LEU A 70 -2.09 -3.33 9.46
N VAL A 71 -2.17 -4.61 9.83
CA VAL A 71 -2.87 -5.04 11.05
C VAL A 71 -2.04 -4.73 12.29
N MET A 72 -0.76 -5.12 12.30
CA MET A 72 0.11 -4.99 13.47
C MET A 72 0.77 -3.62 13.62
N GLY A 73 0.84 -2.83 12.54
CA GLY A 73 1.50 -1.53 12.53
C GLY A 73 0.74 -0.45 13.30
N ASN A 74 1.47 0.56 13.74
CA ASN A 74 0.91 1.79 14.29
C ASN A 74 0.29 2.66 13.18
N THR A 75 -0.29 3.80 13.55
CA THR A 75 -0.92 4.74 12.60
C THR A 75 0.02 5.20 11.49
N GLU A 76 1.30 5.45 11.78
CA GLU A 76 2.29 5.88 10.80
C GLU A 76 2.57 4.79 9.75
N ILE A 77 2.77 3.55 10.20
CA ILE A 77 2.98 2.39 9.31
C ILE A 77 1.73 2.17 8.44
N ARG A 78 0.53 2.26 9.02
CA ARG A 78 -0.72 2.13 8.26
C ARG A 78 -0.84 3.21 7.20
N ALA A 79 -0.60 4.47 7.56
CA ALA A 79 -0.67 5.58 6.62
C ALA A 79 0.33 5.42 5.46
N ASP A 80 1.58 5.05 5.75
CA ASP A 80 2.63 4.81 4.75
C ASP A 80 2.28 3.65 3.80
N LEU A 81 1.76 2.53 4.33
CA LEU A 81 1.34 1.39 3.51
C LEU A 81 0.14 1.71 2.62
N ILE A 82 -0.87 2.41 3.14
CA ILE A 82 -2.04 2.77 2.34
C ILE A 82 -1.63 3.74 1.23
N GLN A 83 -0.76 4.71 1.51
CA GLN A 83 -0.19 5.58 0.48
C GLN A 83 0.59 4.78 -0.57
N THR A 84 1.38 3.79 -0.14
CA THR A 84 2.08 2.87 -1.04
C THR A 84 1.11 2.14 -1.97
N LEU A 85 -0.01 1.63 -1.44
CA LEU A 85 -1.04 0.93 -2.20
C LEU A 85 -1.78 1.85 -3.20
N ILE A 86 -2.12 3.08 -2.80
CA ILE A 86 -2.75 4.09 -3.68
C ILE A 86 -1.90 4.35 -4.93
N HIS A 87 -0.59 4.43 -4.74
CA HIS A 87 0.40 4.71 -5.78
C HIS A 87 1.01 3.46 -6.42
N ALA A 88 0.52 2.27 -6.08
CA ALA A 88 1.01 1.02 -6.63
C ALA A 88 0.72 0.91 -8.13
N LYS A 89 1.65 0.35 -8.88
CA LYS A 89 1.47 0.12 -10.31
C LYS A 89 0.36 -0.93 -10.52
N ASN A 90 -0.50 -0.66 -11.50
CA ASN A 90 -1.62 -1.54 -11.90
C ASN A 90 -2.63 -1.86 -10.79
N VAL A 91 -2.73 -1.02 -9.75
CA VAL A 91 -3.65 -1.22 -8.60
C VAL A 91 -5.11 -1.49 -9.03
N GLN A 92 -5.59 -0.87 -10.11
CA GLN A 92 -6.94 -1.08 -10.62
C GLN A 92 -7.16 -2.48 -11.23
N TYR A 93 -6.08 -3.11 -11.72
CA TYR A 93 -6.11 -4.39 -12.44
C TYR A 93 -5.77 -5.60 -11.56
N VAL A 94 -5.61 -5.39 -10.25
CA VAL A 94 -5.33 -6.48 -9.31
C VAL A 94 -6.43 -7.53 -9.38
N ASP A 95 -6.02 -8.80 -9.39
CA ASP A 95 -6.91 -9.95 -9.29
C ASP A 95 -7.54 -10.02 -7.90
N LYS A 96 -8.83 -9.73 -7.85
CA LYS A 96 -9.63 -9.67 -6.62
C LYS A 96 -10.09 -11.06 -6.15
N SER A 97 -9.72 -12.13 -6.84
CA SER A 97 -9.92 -13.51 -6.40
C SER A 97 -8.80 -14.03 -5.50
N ILE A 98 -7.64 -13.35 -5.49
CA ILE A 98 -6.51 -13.69 -4.61
C ILE A 98 -6.94 -13.56 -3.13
N PRO A 99 -6.77 -14.59 -2.29
CA PRO A 99 -7.26 -14.58 -0.90
C PRO A 99 -6.77 -13.40 -0.07
N SER A 100 -5.48 -13.07 -0.16
CA SER A 100 -4.92 -11.92 0.55
C SER A 100 -5.42 -10.57 0.02
N VAL A 101 -5.76 -10.46 -1.27
CA VAL A 101 -6.38 -9.24 -1.83
C VAL A 101 -7.81 -9.08 -1.31
N VAL A 102 -8.58 -10.18 -1.24
CA VAL A 102 -9.91 -10.18 -0.62
C VAL A 102 -9.82 -9.70 0.84
N GLU A 103 -8.83 -10.18 1.58
CA GLU A 103 -8.63 -9.76 2.97
C GLU A 103 -8.15 -8.31 3.08
N LEU A 104 -7.27 -7.86 2.18
CA LEU A 104 -6.84 -6.46 2.10
C LEU A 104 -8.04 -5.52 1.92
N VAL A 105 -8.96 -5.87 1.03
CA VAL A 105 -10.20 -5.11 0.81
C VAL A 105 -11.03 -5.01 2.09
N LYS A 106 -11.18 -6.10 2.86
CA LYS A 106 -11.91 -6.07 4.14
C LYS A 106 -11.22 -5.19 5.17
N VAL A 107 -9.90 -5.27 5.29
CA VAL A 107 -9.13 -4.43 6.22
C VAL A 107 -9.29 -2.95 5.86
N LEU A 108 -9.14 -2.59 4.59
CA LEU A 108 -9.36 -1.21 4.12
C LEU A 108 -10.81 -0.74 4.38
N SER A 109 -11.81 -1.58 4.11
CA SER A 109 -13.22 -1.29 4.40
C SER A 109 -13.46 -1.04 5.90
N HIS A 110 -12.83 -1.85 6.76
CA HIS A 110 -12.91 -1.67 8.21
C HIS A 110 -12.27 -0.33 8.65
N LEU A 111 -11.10 0.01 8.12
CA LEU A 111 -10.41 1.27 8.42
C LEU A 111 -11.23 2.50 8.00
N CYS A 112 -12.02 2.42 6.93
CA CYS A 112 -12.91 3.51 6.49
C CYS A 112 -13.99 3.87 7.52
N ARG A 113 -14.31 2.97 8.46
CA ARG A 113 -15.39 3.15 9.44
C ARG A 113 -14.99 3.98 10.65
N ASN A 114 -13.74 4.47 10.72
CA ASN A 114 -13.36 5.40 11.78
C ASN A 114 -14.22 6.67 11.68
N PRO A 115 -14.97 7.05 12.74
CA PRO A 115 -15.85 8.22 12.71
C PRO A 115 -15.11 9.56 12.66
N ASP A 116 -13.84 9.60 13.06
CA ASP A 116 -13.04 10.83 13.07
C ASP A 116 -12.87 11.39 11.65
N PRO A 117 -13.42 12.58 11.33
CA PRO A 117 -13.33 13.18 10.00
C PRO A 117 -11.90 13.54 9.59
N GLU A 118 -10.99 13.77 10.54
CA GLU A 118 -9.60 14.16 10.27
C GLU A 118 -8.66 12.94 10.17
N ASP A 119 -9.17 11.72 10.40
CA ASP A 119 -8.37 10.50 10.29
C ASP A 119 -7.95 10.24 8.82
N LEU A 120 -6.65 10.46 8.58
CA LEU A 120 -6.00 10.25 7.28
C LEU A 120 -5.94 8.78 6.88
N VAL A 121 -5.85 7.83 7.83
CA VAL A 121 -5.85 6.39 7.54
C VAL A 121 -7.21 5.98 6.98
N ALA A 122 -8.30 6.45 7.58
CA ALA A 122 -9.66 6.19 7.12
C ALA A 122 -9.92 6.81 5.75
N PHE A 123 -9.54 8.08 5.55
CA PHE A 123 -9.67 8.75 4.26
C PHE A 123 -8.84 8.06 3.16
N ASN A 124 -7.56 7.79 3.42
CA ASN A 124 -6.69 7.14 2.44
C ASN A 124 -7.13 5.69 2.17
N SER A 125 -7.72 4.98 3.15
CA SER A 125 -8.29 3.65 2.92
C SER A 125 -9.43 3.72 1.90
N ALA A 126 -10.29 4.74 2.01
CA ALA A 126 -11.38 4.95 1.08
C ALA A 126 -10.87 5.26 -0.34
N VAL A 127 -9.84 6.13 -0.45
CA VAL A 127 -9.16 6.39 -1.72
C VAL A 127 -8.55 5.11 -2.30
N CYS A 128 -7.89 4.30 -1.47
CA CYS A 128 -7.28 3.04 -1.89
C CYS A 128 -8.31 2.04 -2.44
N LEU A 129 -9.48 1.91 -1.80
CA LEU A 129 -10.58 1.08 -2.32
C LEU A 129 -11.08 1.57 -3.68
N GLY A 130 -11.19 2.89 -3.85
CA GLY A 130 -11.50 3.50 -5.15
C GLY A 130 -10.46 3.17 -6.23
N ARG A 131 -9.16 3.23 -5.88
CA ARG A 131 -8.05 2.87 -6.78
C ARG A 131 -8.02 1.38 -7.14
N LEU A 132 -8.44 0.52 -6.22
CA LEU A 132 -8.63 -0.92 -6.46
C LEU A 132 -9.87 -1.24 -7.31
N CYS A 133 -10.71 -0.24 -7.63
CA CYS A 133 -12.00 -0.42 -8.29
C CYS A 133 -12.95 -1.35 -7.52
N VAL A 134 -12.97 -1.22 -6.19
CA VAL A 134 -13.90 -1.96 -5.32
C VAL A 134 -15.02 -1.04 -4.89
N LYS A 135 -16.26 -1.49 -5.08
CA LYS A 135 -17.44 -0.81 -4.54
C LYS A 135 -17.54 -1.11 -3.05
N ASP A 136 -17.41 -0.07 -2.23
CA ASP A 136 -17.57 -0.13 -0.78
C ASP A 136 -18.37 1.08 -0.28
N GLU A 137 -19.42 0.82 0.49
CA GLU A 137 -20.34 1.86 0.97
C GLU A 137 -19.66 2.78 2.00
N SER A 138 -18.81 2.25 2.87
CA SER A 138 -18.09 3.05 3.88
C SER A 138 -17.10 3.99 3.20
N ALA A 139 -16.38 3.50 2.19
CA ALA A 139 -15.49 4.31 1.36
C ALA A 139 -16.26 5.39 0.60
N GLN A 140 -17.40 5.04 -0.02
CA GLN A 140 -18.22 6.01 -0.75
C GLN A 140 -18.70 7.13 0.19
N VAL A 141 -19.26 6.79 1.35
CA VAL A 141 -19.69 7.77 2.36
C VAL A 141 -18.54 8.67 2.79
N ARG A 142 -17.36 8.08 3.07
CA ARG A 142 -16.17 8.83 3.49
C ARG A 142 -15.70 9.81 2.41
N LEU A 143 -15.63 9.38 1.15
CA LEU A 143 -15.20 10.21 0.03
C LEU A 143 -16.20 11.33 -0.28
N VAL A 144 -17.51 11.05 -0.23
CA VAL A 144 -18.56 12.07 -0.40
C VAL A 144 -18.49 13.12 0.69
N ARG A 145 -18.41 12.69 1.96
CA ARG A 145 -18.29 13.58 3.11
C ARG A 145 -17.08 14.51 2.99
N ALA A 146 -15.94 13.99 2.54
CA ALA A 146 -14.73 14.80 2.32
C ALA A 146 -14.93 15.89 1.25
N MET A 147 -15.75 15.66 0.21
CA MET A 147 -16.09 16.68 -0.77
C MET A 147 -17.06 17.74 -0.23
N GLU A 148 -17.99 17.35 0.65
CA GLU A 148 -18.97 18.26 1.26
C GLU A 148 -18.37 19.13 2.37
N GLU A 149 -17.45 18.58 3.16
CA GLU A 149 -16.77 19.26 4.27
C GLU A 149 -15.52 20.02 3.81
N SER A 150 -15.04 19.79 2.58
CA SER A 150 -13.99 20.58 1.96
C SER A 150 -14.45 22.03 1.87
N LYS A 151 -13.88 22.90 2.72
CA LYS A 151 -14.02 24.35 2.61
C LYS A 151 -13.19 24.85 1.42
N ASP A 152 -13.54 24.43 0.22
CA ASP A 152 -12.85 24.87 -0.98
C ASP A 152 -13.30 26.29 -1.33
N THR A 153 -12.45 27.27 -1.01
CA THR A 153 -12.61 28.68 -1.35
C THR A 153 -12.32 28.97 -2.83
N HIS A 154 -12.01 27.96 -3.66
CA HIS A 154 -11.68 28.15 -5.08
C HIS A 154 -12.57 27.32 -6.02
N LEU A 155 -13.66 27.97 -6.42
CA LEU A 155 -14.25 28.01 -7.77
C LEU A 155 -14.60 26.67 -8.46
N LYS A 156 -15.92 26.47 -8.54
CA LYS A 156 -16.63 25.61 -9.50
C LYS A 156 -15.92 25.59 -10.87
N ALA A 157 -15.55 24.41 -11.35
CA ALA A 157 -15.37 24.21 -12.78
C ALA A 157 -16.73 24.50 -13.45
N LYS A 158 -16.76 25.56 -14.27
CA LYS A 158 -17.87 25.90 -15.15
C LYS A 158 -17.85 25.02 -16.39
#